data_AF-T1GZ92-F1
#
_entry.id   AF-T1GZ92-F1
#
_cell.length_a   1.000
_cell.length_b   1.000
_cell.length_c   1.000
_cell.angle_alpha   90.00
_cell.angle_beta   90.00
_cell.angle_gamma   90.00
#
_symmetry.space_group_name_H-M   'P 1'
#
loop_
_entity.id
_entity.type
_entity.pdbx_description
1 polymer ?
#
loop_
_entity_poly.entity_id
_entity_poly.type
_entity_poly.pdbx_seq_one_letter_code
_entity_poly.pdbx_strand_id
1 'polypeptide(L)'
;MSGSEIATFFKYFPIFIGEFIPSGDKVWKLILSLHNLMNMVYKDSFTGSDIVDLTNEIEKHHKLFMELLSKELTYKHHIITHYPTVIDQLGPPKQMGTIRAEGFHKISKSYADATSSRKNFLKSLAEKHQYYHIFNSIKSERLLSPPILRRLGEKACSFLCL
;
A
#
# COMPACT_ATOMS: atom_id res chain seq x y z
N MET A 1 13.40 1.96 0.43
CA MET A 1 12.39 0.88 0.37
C MET A 1 11.04 1.47 0.02
N SER A 2 10.30 0.88 -0.92
CA SER A 2 8.91 1.25 -1.20
C SER A 2 7.97 0.82 -0.07
N GLY A 3 6.77 1.41 0.02
CA GLY A 3 5.77 1.02 1.04
C GLY A 3 5.41 -0.47 0.97
N SER A 4 5.33 -1.03 -0.25
CA SER A 4 5.12 -2.46 -0.46
C SER A 4 6.28 -3.33 0.00
N GLU A 5 7.53 -2.87 -0.16
CA GLU A 5 8.71 -3.59 0.35
C GLU A 5 8.70 -3.63 1.88
N ILE A 6 8.38 -2.52 2.54
CA ILE A 6 8.32 -2.45 4.01
C ILE A 6 7.19 -3.34 4.55
N ALA A 7 6.01 -3.29 3.94
CA ALA A 7 4.88 -4.15 4.33
C ALA A 7 5.21 -5.64 4.16
N THR A 8 5.87 -5.99 3.05
CA THR A 8 6.32 -7.37 2.79
C THR A 8 7.37 -7.81 3.81
N PHE A 9 8.37 -6.97 4.05
CA PHE A 9 9.40 -7.24 5.06
C PHE A 9 8.76 -7.50 6.43
N PHE A 10 7.88 -6.60 6.89
CA PHE A 10 7.23 -6.75 8.18
C PHE A 10 6.36 -8.01 8.27
N LYS A 11 5.67 -8.38 7.19
CA LYS A 11 4.88 -9.62 7.12
C LYS A 11 5.72 -10.88 7.37
N TYR A 12 6.91 -10.95 6.77
CA TYR A 12 7.80 -12.12 6.88
C TYR A 12 8.85 -11.99 8.00
N PHE A 13 8.94 -10.83 8.66
CA PHE A 13 9.93 -10.55 9.69
C PHE A 13 9.96 -11.58 10.83
N PRO A 14 8.81 -12.02 11.40
CA PRO A 14 8.82 -13.06 12.43
C PRO A 14 9.40 -14.38 11.98
N ILE A 15 9.30 -14.71 10.69
CA ILE A 15 9.84 -15.96 10.14
C ILE A 15 11.37 -15.87 10.02
N PHE A 16 11.91 -14.72 9.65
CA PHE A 16 13.36 -14.55 9.48
C PHE A 16 14.13 -14.55 10.79
N ILE A 17 13.57 -13.93 11.84
CA ILE A 17 14.31 -13.70 13.09
C ILE A 17 13.79 -14.57 14.25
N GLY A 18 12.58 -15.14 14.14
CA GLY A 18 11.90 -15.80 15.25
C GLY A 18 12.68 -16.94 15.92
N GLU A 19 13.48 -17.70 15.17
CA GLU A 19 14.30 -18.79 15.72
C GLU A 19 15.48 -18.28 16.56
N PHE A 20 15.99 -17.07 16.26
CA PHE A 20 17.15 -16.49 16.93
C PHE A 20 16.80 -15.80 18.25
N ILE A 21 15.51 -15.72 18.59
CA ILE A 21 15.04 -14.95 19.74
C ILE A 21 14.79 -15.89 20.94
N PRO A 22 15.36 -15.57 22.11
CA PRO A 22 15.13 -16.35 23.32
C PRO A 22 13.65 -16.51 23.67
N SER A 23 13.31 -17.69 24.17
CA SER A 23 11.95 -17.96 24.65
C SER A 23 11.56 -16.99 25.77
N GLY A 24 10.40 -16.36 25.63
CA GLY A 24 9.83 -15.48 26.65
C GLY A 24 10.25 -14.02 26.58
N ASP A 25 11.05 -13.62 25.59
CA ASP A 25 11.44 -12.22 25.39
C ASP A 25 10.20 -11.30 25.29
N LYS A 26 10.16 -10.28 26.16
CA LYS A 26 9.00 -9.39 26.27
C LYS A 26 8.93 -8.39 25.10
N VAL A 27 10.07 -7.92 24.60
CA VAL A 27 10.13 -7.02 23.44
C VAL A 27 9.67 -7.76 22.19
N TRP A 28 10.04 -9.03 22.07
CA TRP A 28 9.54 -9.88 20.99
C TRP A 28 8.02 -10.07 21.04
N LYS A 29 7.45 -10.30 22.23
CA LYS A 29 5.99 -10.35 22.39
C LYS A 29 5.32 -9.05 21.95
N LEU A 30 5.93 -7.89 22.21
CA LEU A 30 5.42 -6.60 21.74
C LEU A 30 5.43 -6.51 20.22
N ILE A 31 6.52 -6.94 19.57
CA ILE A 31 6.65 -6.98 18.11
C ILE A 31 5.62 -7.94 17.50
N LEU A 32 5.44 -9.14 18.06
CA LEU A 32 4.45 -10.11 17.59
C LEU A 32 3.02 -9.59 17.77
N SER A 33 2.72 -8.90 18.86
CA SER A 33 1.40 -8.27 19.05
C SER A 33 1.14 -7.20 17.99
N LEU A 34 2.14 -6.36 17.67
CA LEU A 34 2.03 -5.40 16.55
C LEU A 34 1.84 -6.11 15.21
N HIS A 35 2.57 -7.22 14.98
CA HIS A 35 2.45 -8.03 13.77
C HIS A 35 1.04 -8.61 13.61
N ASN A 36 0.46 -9.15 14.68
CA ASN A 36 -0.91 -9.66 14.69
C ASN A 36 -1.93 -8.55 14.41
N LEU A 37 -1.78 -7.40 15.06
CA LEU A 37 -2.64 -6.23 14.83
C LEU A 37 -2.60 -5.81 13.36
N MET A 38 -1.41 -5.73 12.76
CA MET A 38 -1.27 -5.41 11.34
C MET A 38 -1.93 -6.49 10.46
N ASN A 39 -1.74 -7.77 10.75
CA ASN A 39 -2.40 -8.83 9.96
C ASN A 39 -3.94 -8.75 10.04
N MET A 40 -4.50 -8.38 11.19
CA MET A 40 -5.94 -8.16 11.33
C MET A 40 -6.41 -6.96 10.51
N VAL A 41 -5.72 -5.83 10.60
CA VAL A 41 -6.07 -4.59 9.88
C VAL A 41 -5.97 -4.74 8.35
N TYR A 42 -5.05 -5.57 7.86
CA TYR A 42 -4.85 -5.81 6.42
C TYR A 42 -5.74 -6.90 5.83
N LYS A 43 -6.71 -7.44 6.59
CA LYS A 43 -7.74 -8.35 6.06
C LYS A 43 -8.56 -7.67 4.96
N ASP A 44 -8.99 -8.45 3.98
CA ASP A 44 -9.84 -7.98 2.87
C ASP A 44 -11.32 -7.85 3.24
N SER A 45 -11.74 -8.47 4.35
CA SER A 45 -13.11 -8.45 4.88
C SER A 45 -13.11 -8.64 6.39
N PHE A 46 -14.13 -8.12 7.07
CA PHE A 46 -14.28 -8.21 8.52
C PHE A 46 -15.68 -8.74 8.86
N THR A 47 -15.74 -9.64 9.85
CA THR A 47 -16.96 -10.04 10.53
C THR A 47 -17.08 -9.31 11.87
N GLY A 48 -18.26 -9.33 12.50
CA GLY A 48 -18.45 -8.71 13.81
C GLY A 48 -17.49 -9.26 14.89
N SER A 49 -17.16 -10.56 14.83
CA SER A 49 -16.15 -11.15 15.74
C SER A 49 -14.75 -10.64 15.46
N ASP A 50 -14.37 -10.44 14.19
CA ASP A 50 -13.07 -9.87 13.84
C ASP A 50 -12.88 -8.46 14.42
N ILE A 51 -13.95 -7.66 14.49
CA ILE A 51 -13.92 -6.31 15.07
C ILE A 51 -13.70 -6.37 16.59
N VAL A 52 -14.35 -7.32 17.28
CA VAL A 52 -14.14 -7.56 18.71
C VAL A 52 -12.72 -8.03 18.98
N ASP A 53 -12.22 -8.99 18.19
CA ASP A 53 -10.85 -9.50 18.31
C ASP A 53 -9.82 -8.40 18.08
N LEU A 54 -10.04 -7.53 17.08
CA LEU A 54 -9.19 -6.38 16.83
C LEU A 54 -9.17 -5.42 18.03
N THR A 55 -10.32 -5.13 18.63
CA THR A 55 -10.43 -4.26 19.80
C THR A 55 -9.61 -4.80 20.97
N ASN A 56 -9.74 -6.11 21.25
CA ASN A 56 -8.99 -6.79 22.30
C ASN A 56 -7.47 -6.79 22.04
N GLU A 57 -7.05 -7.04 20.79
CA GLU A 57 -5.62 -7.05 20.46
C GLU A 57 -5.01 -5.63 20.52
N ILE A 58 -5.76 -4.58 20.17
CA ILE A 58 -5.33 -3.17 20.32
C ILE A 58 -5.08 -2.84 21.80
N GLU A 59 -6.03 -3.16 22.68
CA GLU A 59 -5.88 -2.89 24.12
C GLU A 59 -4.68 -3.64 24.71
N LYS A 60 -4.55 -4.93 24.36
CA LYS A 60 -3.43 -5.76 24.77
C LYS A 60 -2.10 -5.19 24.29
N HIS A 61 -2.02 -4.78 23.03
CA HIS A 61 -0.82 -4.18 22.46
C HIS A 61 -0.43 -2.88 23.20
N HIS A 62 -1.39 -1.98 23.44
CA HIS A 62 -1.14 -0.72 24.12
C HIS A 62 -0.70 -0.91 25.58
N LYS A 63 -1.33 -1.84 26.32
CA LYS A 63 -0.92 -2.19 27.69
C LYS A 63 0.54 -2.67 27.70
N LEU A 64 0.87 -3.62 26.81
CA LEU A 64 2.22 -4.17 26.69
C LEU A 64 3.26 -3.10 26.28
N PHE A 65 2.89 -2.18 25.39
CA PHE A 65 3.75 -1.07 24.96
C PHE A 65 4.09 -0.14 26.13
N MET A 66 3.07 0.28 26.89
CA MET A 66 3.25 1.18 28.03
C MET A 66 4.07 0.52 29.15
N GLU A 67 3.80 -0.75 29.45
CA GLU A 67 4.52 -1.52 30.46
C GLU A 67 6.01 -1.68 30.13
N LEU A 68 6.35 -1.97 28.88
CA LEU A 68 7.73 -2.28 28.48
C LEU A 68 8.58 -1.05 28.21
N LEU A 69 8.00 -0.03 27.58
CA LEU A 69 8.75 1.13 27.13
C LEU A 69 8.64 2.30 28.09
N SER A 70 7.77 2.23 29.09
CA SER A 70 7.49 3.30 30.06
C SER A 70 7.24 4.64 29.36
N LYS A 71 6.55 4.59 28.22
CA LYS A 71 6.25 5.72 27.35
C LYS A 71 4.74 5.89 27.18
N GLU A 72 4.33 7.13 27.01
CA GLU A 72 2.97 7.47 26.67
C GLU A 72 2.61 7.01 25.24
N LEU A 73 1.33 6.74 25.04
CA LEU A 73 0.79 6.38 23.75
C LEU A 73 0.86 7.56 22.79
N THR A 74 1.61 7.39 21.71
CA THR A 74 1.61 8.36 20.59
C THR A 74 0.23 8.54 19.96
N TYR A 75 0.03 9.65 19.24
CA TYR A 75 -1.19 9.90 18.46
C TYR A 75 -1.53 8.75 17.49
N LYS A 76 -0.53 8.03 16.95
CA LYS A 76 -0.78 6.87 16.08
C LYS A 76 -1.47 5.73 16.81
N HIS A 77 -1.13 5.50 18.08
CA HIS A 77 -1.81 4.50 18.91
C HIS A 77 -3.26 4.92 19.17
N HIS A 78 -3.50 6.20 19.44
CA HIS A 78 -4.86 6.70 19.60
C HIS A 78 -5.70 6.57 18.31
N ILE A 79 -5.13 6.84 17.13
CA ILE A 79 -5.85 6.63 15.87
C ILE A 79 -6.33 5.19 15.72
N ILE A 80 -5.48 4.22 16.08
CA ILE A 80 -5.79 2.79 15.93
C ILE A 80 -6.97 2.37 16.81
N THR A 81 -7.22 3.01 17.96
CA THR A 81 -8.39 2.67 18.78
C THR A 81 -9.72 2.96 18.09
N HIS A 82 -9.74 3.83 17.08
CA HIS A 82 -10.93 4.13 16.28
C HIS A 82 -11.13 3.16 15.11
N TYR A 83 -10.16 2.28 14.83
CA TYR A 83 -10.26 1.35 13.71
C TYR A 83 -11.47 0.41 13.79
N PRO A 84 -11.84 -0.17 14.96
CA PRO A 84 -13.05 -0.97 15.06
C PRO A 84 -14.31 -0.25 14.55
N THR A 85 -14.52 1.00 14.96
CA THR A 85 -15.66 1.82 14.54
C THR A 85 -15.58 2.20 13.06
N VAL A 86 -14.39 2.57 12.58
CA VAL A 86 -14.17 2.91 11.17
C VAL A 86 -14.43 1.70 10.27
N ILE A 87 -14.02 0.51 10.70
CA ILE A 87 -14.21 -0.73 9.94
C ILE A 87 -15.69 -1.12 9.88
N ASP A 88 -16.41 -0.97 10.99
CA ASP A 88 -17.86 -1.23 11.04
C ASP A 88 -18.64 -0.32 10.09
N GLN A 89 -18.24 0.96 9.98
CA GLN A 89 -18.96 1.95 9.17
C GLN A 89 -18.53 2.02 7.71
N LEU A 90 -17.21 1.91 7.44
CA LEU A 90 -16.61 2.15 6.11
C LEU A 90 -16.00 0.90 5.49
N GLY A 91 -15.85 -0.18 6.26
CA GLY A 91 -15.26 -1.43 5.80
C GLY A 91 -13.72 -1.49 5.91
N PRO A 92 -13.09 -2.41 5.16
CA PRO A 92 -11.67 -2.75 5.33
C PRO A 92 -10.70 -1.56 5.12
N PRO A 93 -9.76 -1.28 6.05
CA PRO A 93 -8.85 -0.13 5.96
C PRO A 93 -7.90 -0.22 4.77
N LYS A 94 -7.56 -1.44 4.33
CA LYS A 94 -6.73 -1.69 3.16
C LYS A 94 -7.23 -1.00 1.90
N GLN A 95 -8.55 -0.90 1.71
CA GLN A 95 -9.15 -0.27 0.54
C GLN A 95 -9.10 1.26 0.61
N MET A 96 -9.03 1.82 1.83
CA MET A 96 -8.96 3.26 2.11
C MET A 96 -7.51 3.78 2.23
N GLY A 97 -6.52 2.90 2.20
CA GLY A 97 -5.11 3.25 2.37
C GLY A 97 -4.50 4.05 1.21
N THR A 98 -3.49 4.87 1.51
CA THR A 98 -2.84 5.77 0.54
C THR A 98 -1.69 5.15 -0.24
N ILE A 99 -1.24 3.93 0.10
CA ILE A 99 -0.07 3.28 -0.53
C ILE A 99 -0.21 3.22 -2.05
N ARG A 100 -1.42 2.92 -2.56
CA ARG A 100 -1.69 2.88 -4.00
C ARG A 100 -1.64 4.27 -4.64
N ALA A 101 -2.20 5.28 -3.99
CA ALA A 101 -2.17 6.66 -4.47
C ALA A 101 -0.74 7.23 -4.50
N GLU A 102 0.07 6.93 -3.48
CA GLU A 102 1.49 7.29 -3.45
C GLU A 102 2.28 6.58 -4.55
N GLY A 103 1.99 5.29 -4.79
CA GLY A 103 2.55 4.54 -5.91
C GLY A 103 2.22 5.17 -7.27
N PHE A 104 0.99 5.68 -7.44
CA PHE A 104 0.57 6.37 -8.67
C PHE A 104 1.36 7.67 -8.91
N HIS A 105 1.67 8.44 -7.85
CA HIS A 105 2.48 9.67 -7.98
C HIS A 105 3.89 9.43 -8.53
N LYS A 106 4.43 8.20 -8.43
CA LYS A 106 5.74 7.85 -9.01
C LYS A 106 5.77 8.05 -10.53
N ILE A 107 4.66 7.80 -11.21
CA ILE A 107 4.53 7.97 -12.67
C ILE A 107 4.72 9.45 -13.03
N SER A 108 3.97 10.33 -12.37
CA SER A 108 4.11 11.78 -12.55
C SER A 108 5.53 12.28 -12.26
N LYS A 109 6.14 11.83 -11.15
CA LYS A 109 7.51 12.22 -10.79
C LYS A 109 8.52 11.78 -11.85
N SER A 110 8.39 10.56 -12.37
CA SER A 110 9.27 10.08 -13.43
C SER A 110 9.21 10.94 -14.70
N TYR A 111 8.03 11.41 -15.09
CA TYR A 111 7.89 12.33 -16.23
C TYR A 111 8.41 13.74 -15.91
N ALA A 112 8.20 14.20 -14.68
CA ALA A 112 8.72 15.47 -14.20
C ALA A 112 10.25 15.53 -14.31
N ASP A 113 10.92 14.48 -13.86
CA ASP A 113 12.37 14.37 -13.85
C ASP A 113 12.96 14.26 -15.26
N ALA A 114 12.28 13.52 -16.16
CA ALA A 114 12.73 13.31 -17.53
C ALA A 114 12.48 14.53 -18.46
N THR A 115 11.52 15.39 -18.13
CA THR A 115 11.19 16.54 -18.97
C THR A 115 12.22 17.66 -18.74
N SER A 116 12.86 18.15 -19.79
CA SER A 116 13.81 19.28 -19.70
C SER A 116 13.12 20.66 -19.79
N SER A 117 11.98 20.74 -20.49
CA SER A 117 11.19 21.98 -20.59
C SER A 117 10.40 22.26 -19.30
N ARG A 118 10.31 23.54 -18.92
CA ARG A 118 9.46 24.03 -17.81
C ARG A 118 8.30 24.90 -18.28
N LYS A 119 8.23 25.22 -19.58
CA LYS A 119 7.11 25.97 -20.16
C LYS A 119 5.87 25.08 -20.14
N ASN A 120 4.79 25.53 -19.51
CA ASN A 120 3.53 24.79 -19.38
C ASN A 120 3.68 23.38 -18.79
N PHE A 121 4.57 23.23 -17.80
CA PHE A 121 4.93 21.94 -17.20
C PHE A 121 3.73 21.07 -16.79
N LEU A 122 2.71 21.65 -16.15
CA LEU A 122 1.51 20.92 -15.74
C LEU A 122 0.72 20.36 -16.93
N LYS A 123 0.66 21.11 -18.04
CA LYS A 123 0.02 20.65 -19.28
C LYS A 123 0.76 19.44 -19.84
N SER A 124 2.08 19.52 -19.94
CA SER A 124 2.91 18.40 -20.42
C SER A 124 2.74 17.16 -19.53
N LEU A 125 2.69 17.34 -18.21
CA LEU A 125 2.47 16.23 -17.28
C LEU A 125 1.09 15.60 -17.46
N ALA A 126 0.04 16.41 -17.60
CA ALA A 126 -1.32 15.95 -17.85
C ALA A 126 -1.42 15.16 -19.16
N GLU A 127 -0.84 15.66 -20.25
CA GLU A 127 -0.79 14.98 -21.55
C GLU A 127 -0.06 13.63 -21.45
N LYS A 128 1.11 13.58 -20.79
CA LYS A 128 1.83 12.32 -20.55
C LYS A 128 1.02 11.32 -19.73
N HIS A 129 0.28 11.79 -18.72
CA HIS A 129 -0.64 10.95 -17.97
C HIS A 129 -1.75 10.39 -18.85
N GLN A 130 -2.38 11.22 -19.69
CA GLN A 130 -3.42 10.79 -20.63
C GLN A 130 -2.89 9.72 -21.59
N TYR A 131 -1.71 9.92 -22.19
CA TYR A 131 -1.09 8.92 -23.06
C TYR A 131 -0.80 7.61 -22.33
N TYR A 132 -0.32 7.66 -21.09
CA TYR A 132 -0.10 6.48 -20.25
C TYR A 132 -1.40 5.70 -20.00
N HIS A 133 -2.49 6.39 -19.69
CA HIS A 133 -3.80 5.75 -19.49
C HIS A 133 -4.32 5.11 -20.77
N ILE A 134 -4.32 5.83 -21.89
CA ILE A 134 -4.77 5.33 -23.20
C ILE A 134 -3.97 4.08 -23.61
N PHE A 135 -2.64 4.14 -23.49
CA PHE A 135 -1.77 3.01 -23.82
C PHE A 135 -2.10 1.75 -23.01
N ASN A 136 -2.34 1.91 -21.70
CA ASN A 136 -2.71 0.79 -20.84
C ASN A 136 -4.10 0.22 -21.17
N SER A 137 -5.08 1.07 -21.47
CA SER A 137 -6.42 0.63 -21.91
C SER A 137 -6.35 -0.19 -23.21
N ILE A 138 -5.61 0.31 -24.21
CA ILE A 138 -5.40 -0.42 -25.48
C ILE A 138 -4.70 -1.75 -25.24
N LYS A 139 -3.70 -1.78 -24.34
CA LYS A 139 -3.00 -3.02 -23.98
C LYS A 139 -3.95 -4.04 -23.35
N SER A 140 -4.85 -3.60 -22.45
CA SER A 140 -5.85 -4.50 -21.85
C SER A 140 -6.86 -5.02 -22.86
N GLU A 141 -7.31 -4.20 -23.82
CA GLU A 141 -8.24 -4.64 -24.88
C GLU A 141 -7.58 -5.61 -25.88
N ARG A 142 -6.31 -5.41 -26.21
CA ARG A 142 -5.54 -6.33 -27.07
C ARG A 142 -5.30 -7.71 -26.43
N LEU A 143 -5.31 -7.80 -25.10
CA LEU A 143 -5.24 -9.09 -24.40
C LEU A 143 -6.59 -9.83 -24.42
N LEU A 144 -7.68 -9.12 -24.67
CA LEU A 144 -9.05 -9.64 -24.70
C LEU A 144 -9.63 -9.84 -26.11
N SER A 145 -8.90 -9.47 -27.17
CA SER A 145 -9.33 -9.62 -28.57
C SER A 145 -8.26 -10.29 -29.46
N PRO A 146 -8.59 -11.37 -30.21
CA PRO A 146 -7.67 -11.98 -31.17
C PRO A 146 -7.41 -11.04 -32.38
N PRO A 147 -6.43 -11.35 -33.25
CA PRO A 147 -5.47 -10.40 -33.83
C PRO A 147 -6.02 -9.62 -35.03
N ILE A 148 -6.84 -8.59 -34.80
CA ILE A 148 -7.34 -7.73 -35.91
C ILE A 148 -6.55 -6.41 -36.00
N LEU A 149 -5.90 -5.96 -34.92
CA LEU A 149 -5.26 -4.63 -34.87
C LEU A 149 -3.74 -4.61 -35.14
N ARG A 150 -3.12 -5.72 -35.58
CA ARG A 150 -1.71 -5.70 -36.05
C ARG A 150 -1.48 -4.75 -37.22
N ARG A 151 -2.52 -4.46 -38.04
CA ARG A 151 -2.42 -3.57 -39.21
C ARG A 151 -2.31 -2.07 -38.89
N LEU A 152 -2.64 -1.63 -37.68
CA LEU A 152 -2.55 -0.20 -37.32
C LEU A 152 -1.20 0.17 -36.68
N GLY A 153 -0.49 -0.81 -36.10
CA GLY A 153 0.84 -0.59 -35.51
C GLY A 153 1.95 -0.38 -36.55
N GLU A 154 1.82 -0.98 -37.74
CA GLU A 154 2.81 -0.85 -38.81
C GLU A 154 2.77 0.52 -39.51
N LYS A 155 1.63 1.23 -39.48
CA LYS A 155 1.50 2.57 -40.06
C LYS A 155 1.89 3.72 -39.12
N ALA A 156 1.99 3.47 -37.81
CA ALA A 156 2.40 4.48 -36.84
C ALA A 156 3.94 4.57 -36.67
N CYS A 157 4.68 3.54 -37.10
CA CYS A 157 6.14 3.50 -36.99
C CYS A 157 6.86 4.39 -38.02
N SER A 158 6.17 4.83 -39.08
CA SER A 158 6.75 5.68 -40.13
C SER A 158 6.70 7.19 -39.85
N PHE A 159 6.20 7.64 -38.70
CA PHE A 159 6.06 9.06 -38.36
C PHE A 159 6.94 9.54 -37.19
N LEU A 160 7.85 8.69 -36.69
CA LEU A 160 8.80 9.02 -35.60
C LEU A 160 10.27 9.03 -36.04
N CYS A 161 10.53 9.11 -37.34
CA CYS A 161 11.83 9.47 -37.90
C CYS A 161 11.65 10.66 -38.85
N LEU A 162 11.51 11.85 -38.26
CA LEU A 162 11.95 13.15 -38.75
C LEU A 162 11.89 14.14 -37.58
#